data_AF-A0A559IL24-F1
#
_entry.id   AF-A0A559IL24-F1
#
_cell.length_a   1.000
_cell.length_b   1.000
_cell.length_c   1.000
_cell.angle_alpha   90.00
_cell.angle_beta   90.00
_cell.angle_gamma   90.00
#
_symmetry.space_group_name_H-M   'P 1'
#
loop_
_entity.id
_entity.type
_entity.pdbx_description
1 polymer ?
#
loop_
_entity_poly.entity_id
_entity_poly.type
_entity_poly.pdbx_seq_one_letter_code
_entity_poly.pdbx_strand_id
1 'polypeptide(L)'
;MPRANWHEPETAERWASLKQDIIEAASSLGIDQVGFTTADPFLSLKERLQTSIDRGYASGFEEPDLDKRTTPRLLMSEARSIIAIAVAYPSKLPESPLKSEPGQYRGMFARTAWGMDYHHVLRDRLQKLEAFIRERVPEPELQFRSMVDTGELCDRAVAERAGIGFSGKNCLIISPQYGSWIYLGEMITNIPFPPDHAITEDCGDCTRCLDACPTGALVGPGQMNAKRCISFLTQLKEPIAGDLMAKMGNRLYGCDTCQVVCPKNKGFNWTHHPEMQPDPAAVKPLLVPMLELSNREFRDQFGMSAAAWRGKKPIQRNAMVALGNFRDRSAVPALTEALNAEQRTELRITAAWALGRISGAAAIEALAKAMPREQDEEVRQAMRDAIEEAKAAPEPLYVQEMESPIGTLTLCATLDGLCAIEFGSVLERSDAIQAWAAKAIGKVTMQRHPERLKDVKLQLEEYFRGDRKQFDLKIDMRGGTEFQREVWTALCDIPYGETCSYKHIAEAVGRPKAVRAVGGANNRNPLPVVIPCHRVIGAGGALVGYGGGLGIKEKLLSLET
;
A
#
# COMPACT_ATOMS: atom_id res chain seq x y z
N MET A 1 4.42 47.07 41.28
CA MET A 1 2.95 46.89 41.18
C MET A 1 2.61 45.66 42.00
N PRO A 2 1.54 45.66 42.81
CA PRO A 2 1.15 44.46 43.55
C PRO A 2 0.84 43.34 42.54
N ARG A 3 1.42 42.15 42.77
CA ARG A 3 1.12 40.95 41.97
C ARG A 3 -0.40 40.76 41.96
N ALA A 4 -1.00 40.58 40.80
CA ALA A 4 -2.43 40.28 40.70
C ALA A 4 -2.72 39.08 41.62
N ASN A 5 -3.66 39.24 42.56
CA ASN A 5 -3.94 38.20 43.54
C ASN A 5 -4.85 37.16 42.88
N TRP A 6 -4.24 36.21 42.16
CA TRP A 6 -4.90 35.16 41.35
C TRP A 6 -5.85 34.23 42.13
N HIS A 7 -5.97 34.39 43.45
CA HIS A 7 -6.63 33.46 44.37
C HIS A 7 -7.86 34.04 45.11
N GLU A 8 -8.29 35.27 44.80
CA GLU A 8 -9.50 35.84 45.42
C GLU A 8 -10.79 35.22 44.85
N PRO A 9 -11.88 35.08 45.63
CA PRO A 9 -13.14 34.48 45.15
C PRO A 9 -13.72 35.16 43.90
N GLU A 10 -13.64 36.48 43.81
CA GLU A 10 -14.02 37.27 42.61
C GLU A 10 -13.17 36.89 41.38
N THR A 11 -11.93 36.44 41.61
CA THR A 11 -11.02 35.95 40.57
C THR A 11 -11.40 34.55 40.07
N ALA A 12 -11.97 33.69 40.93
CA ALA A 12 -12.45 32.37 40.52
C ALA A 12 -13.67 32.46 39.59
N GLU A 13 -14.63 33.33 39.92
CA GLU A 13 -15.79 33.60 39.06
C GLU A 13 -15.37 34.22 37.72
N ARG A 14 -14.40 35.15 37.74
CA ARG A 14 -13.80 35.74 36.52
C ARG A 14 -13.28 34.67 35.56
N TRP A 15 -12.51 33.70 36.06
CA TRP A 15 -11.93 32.65 35.20
C TRP A 15 -12.95 31.62 34.75
N ALA A 16 -13.99 31.35 35.55
CA ALA A 16 -15.12 30.54 35.13
C ALA A 16 -15.90 31.22 33.98
N SER A 17 -16.13 32.54 34.07
CA SER A 17 -16.76 33.31 33.00
C SER A 17 -15.91 33.32 31.73
N LEU A 18 -14.61 33.60 31.83
CA LEU A 18 -13.73 33.60 30.67
C LEU A 18 -13.61 32.20 30.03
N LYS A 19 -13.61 31.14 30.83
CA LYS A 19 -13.68 29.76 30.34
C LYS A 19 -14.93 29.56 29.47
N GLN A 20 -16.08 30.04 29.93
CA GLN A 20 -17.33 29.95 29.18
C GLN A 20 -17.27 30.77 27.88
N ASP A 21 -16.74 31.99 27.91
CA ASP A 21 -16.53 32.81 26.71
C ASP A 21 -15.66 32.10 25.67
N ILE A 22 -14.59 31.42 26.10
CA ILE A 22 -13.72 30.64 25.21
C ILE A 22 -14.49 29.48 24.57
N ILE A 23 -15.28 28.75 25.34
CA ILE A 23 -16.08 27.62 24.84
C ILE A 23 -17.07 28.11 23.78
N GLU A 24 -17.75 29.22 24.03
CA GLU A 24 -18.71 29.82 23.09
C GLU A 24 -18.04 30.36 21.82
N ALA A 25 -16.85 30.93 21.95
CA ALA A 25 -16.09 31.45 20.81
C ALA A 25 -15.42 30.34 19.99
N ALA A 26 -15.17 29.16 20.54
CA ALA A 26 -14.32 28.11 19.95
C ALA A 26 -14.63 27.82 18.47
N SER A 27 -15.90 27.62 18.13
CA SER A 27 -16.31 27.33 16.74
C SER A 27 -15.97 28.47 15.79
N SER A 28 -16.14 29.73 16.21
CA SER A 28 -15.76 30.91 15.41
C SER A 28 -14.25 31.04 15.18
N LEU A 29 -13.46 30.46 16.08
CA LEU A 29 -12.00 30.38 15.96
C LEU A 29 -11.56 29.16 15.12
N GLY A 30 -12.50 28.32 14.66
CA GLY A 30 -12.22 27.11 13.90
C GLY A 30 -11.77 25.93 14.76
N ILE A 31 -12.19 25.89 16.03
CA ILE A 31 -11.95 24.81 16.99
C ILE A 31 -13.26 24.06 17.24
N ASP A 32 -13.23 22.74 17.17
CA ASP A 32 -14.43 21.90 17.32
C ASP A 32 -14.72 21.53 18.78
N GLN A 33 -13.67 21.36 19.58
CA GLN A 33 -13.81 21.07 21.01
C GLN A 33 -12.67 21.74 21.78
N VAL A 34 -13.00 22.31 22.94
CA VAL A 34 -12.03 22.86 23.89
C VAL A 34 -12.24 22.17 25.23
N GLY A 35 -11.15 21.90 25.94
CA GLY A 35 -11.16 21.35 27.30
C GLY A 35 -10.08 21.99 28.15
N PHE A 36 -10.24 21.96 29.47
CA PHE A 36 -9.36 22.61 30.42
C PHE A 36 -8.83 21.61 31.43
N THR A 37 -7.53 21.66 31.74
CA THR A 37 -6.92 20.85 32.81
C THR A 37 -5.94 21.70 33.62
N THR A 38 -5.55 21.20 34.81
CA THR A 38 -4.47 21.81 35.59
C THR A 38 -3.11 21.66 34.90
N ALA A 39 -2.14 22.48 35.31
CA ALA A 39 -0.73 22.36 34.94
C ALA A 39 0.08 21.41 35.86
N ASP A 40 -0.61 20.53 36.60
CA ASP A 40 0.05 19.57 37.49
C ASP A 40 0.78 18.49 36.69
N PRO A 41 1.85 17.88 37.26
CA PRO A 41 2.60 16.83 36.59
C PRO A 41 1.74 15.61 36.21
N PHE A 42 2.04 15.01 35.06
CA PHE A 42 1.43 13.77 34.57
C PHE A 42 2.19 12.54 35.11
N LEU A 43 2.05 12.27 36.42
CA LEU A 43 2.83 11.24 37.11
C LEU A 43 2.60 9.82 36.54
N SER A 44 1.35 9.42 36.33
CA SER A 44 1.00 8.11 35.75
C SER A 44 1.50 7.95 34.30
N LEU A 45 1.52 9.04 33.53
CA LEU A 45 2.09 9.05 32.19
C LEU A 45 3.60 8.80 32.24
N LYS A 46 4.32 9.42 33.18
CA LYS A 46 5.77 9.27 33.32
C LYS A 46 6.17 7.81 33.47
N GLU A 47 5.49 7.07 34.34
CA GLU A 47 5.71 5.64 34.54
C GLU A 47 5.42 4.81 33.28
N ARG A 48 4.33 5.13 32.56
CA ARG A 48 3.96 4.46 31.31
C ARG A 48 4.99 4.72 30.20
N LEU A 49 5.49 5.95 30.09
CA LEU A 49 6.51 6.32 29.11
C LEU A 49 7.83 5.61 29.40
N GLN A 50 8.28 5.59 30.67
CA GLN A 50 9.47 4.85 31.08
C GLN A 50 9.35 3.36 30.74
N THR A 51 8.22 2.74 31.09
CA THR A 51 7.95 1.32 30.75
C THR A 51 8.02 1.06 29.25
N SER A 52 7.52 1.99 28.43
CA SER A 52 7.58 1.88 26.97
C SER A 52 9.03 1.95 26.44
N ILE A 53 9.83 2.85 27.01
CA ILE A 53 11.26 3.00 26.68
C ILE A 53 12.04 1.74 27.08
N ASP A 54 11.84 1.24 28.30
CA ASP A 54 12.52 0.05 28.82
C ASP A 54 12.23 -1.21 27.98
N ARG A 55 11.02 -1.30 27.42
CA ARG A 55 10.62 -2.37 26.49
C ARG A 55 11.09 -2.15 25.04
N GLY A 56 11.72 -1.01 24.76
CA GLY A 56 12.19 -0.64 23.43
C GLY A 56 11.06 -0.34 22.44
N TYR A 57 9.88 0.06 22.93
CA TYR A 57 8.67 0.30 22.14
C TYR A 57 8.55 1.72 21.57
N ALA A 58 9.33 2.68 22.09
CA ALA A 58 9.35 4.05 21.60
C ALA A 58 9.76 4.15 20.13
N SER A 59 9.22 5.15 19.42
CA SER A 59 9.50 5.38 18.00
C SER A 59 10.82 6.14 17.78
N GLY A 60 11.21 6.98 18.74
CA GLY A 60 12.30 7.94 18.59
C GLY A 60 11.86 9.27 17.97
N PHE A 61 10.57 9.46 17.70
CA PHE A 61 10.01 10.78 17.33
C PHE A 61 9.58 11.60 18.55
N GLU A 62 9.43 10.94 19.70
CA GLU A 62 9.05 11.60 20.94
C GLU A 62 10.18 12.48 21.49
N GLU A 63 9.83 13.57 22.19
CA GLU A 63 10.78 14.32 23.02
C GLU A 63 11.52 13.37 23.99
N PRO A 64 12.86 13.33 24.01
CA PRO A 64 13.60 12.39 24.84
C PRO A 64 13.53 12.68 26.34
N ASP A 65 13.33 13.94 26.75
CA ASP A 65 13.30 14.34 28.16
C ASP A 65 11.92 14.09 28.80
N LEU A 66 11.79 12.98 29.54
CA LEU A 66 10.55 12.60 30.22
C LEU A 66 10.04 13.64 31.23
N ASP A 67 10.92 14.43 31.85
CA ASP A 67 10.50 15.46 32.79
C ASP A 67 9.79 16.59 32.07
N LYS A 68 10.33 17.03 30.92
CA LYS A 68 9.66 18.01 30.05
C LYS A 68 8.31 17.50 29.52
N ARG A 69 8.22 16.21 29.19
CA ARG A 69 6.97 15.61 28.69
C ARG A 69 5.84 15.55 29.71
N THR A 70 6.19 15.55 31.00
CA THR A 70 5.25 15.24 32.07
C THR A 70 5.10 16.36 33.09
N THR A 71 5.95 17.40 33.04
CA THR A 71 5.93 18.51 34.00
C THR A 71 5.76 19.85 33.28
N PRO A 72 4.51 20.34 33.11
CA PRO A 72 4.22 21.58 32.40
C PRO A 72 5.00 22.80 32.93
N ARG A 73 5.29 22.84 34.23
CA ARG A 73 6.06 23.94 34.87
C ARG A 73 7.53 24.01 34.44
N LEU A 74 8.10 22.94 33.89
CA LEU A 74 9.43 22.99 33.26
C LEU A 74 9.39 23.68 31.90
N LEU A 75 8.22 23.70 31.26
CA LEU A 75 8.00 24.36 29.97
C LEU A 75 7.61 25.83 30.15
N MET A 76 6.90 26.15 31.23
CA MET A 76 6.53 27.51 31.61
C MET A 76 6.39 27.62 33.13
N SER A 77 7.28 28.35 33.79
CA SER A 77 7.40 28.35 35.27
C SER A 77 6.12 28.77 36.00
N GLU A 78 5.39 29.73 35.42
CA GLU A 78 4.13 30.26 35.96
C GLU A 78 2.89 29.45 35.52
N ALA A 79 3.05 28.26 34.92
CA ALA A 79 1.93 27.45 34.46
C ALA A 79 0.93 27.14 35.57
N ARG A 80 -0.35 27.41 35.30
CA ARG A 80 -1.49 27.13 36.20
C ARG A 80 -2.50 26.19 35.57
N SER A 81 -2.77 26.33 34.28
CA SER A 81 -3.67 25.45 33.54
C SER A 81 -3.15 25.17 32.12
N ILE A 82 -3.81 24.23 31.46
CA ILE A 82 -3.58 23.87 30.06
C ILE A 82 -4.95 23.84 29.39
N ILE A 83 -5.08 24.51 28.24
CA ILE A 83 -6.24 24.46 27.37
C ILE A 83 -5.94 23.46 26.26
N ALA A 84 -6.72 22.38 26.17
CA ALA A 84 -6.67 21.41 25.09
C ALA A 84 -7.66 21.81 23.99
N ILE A 85 -7.29 21.67 22.73
CA ILE A 85 -8.17 21.87 21.58
C ILE A 85 -8.23 20.60 20.74
N ALA A 86 -9.38 20.38 20.10
CA ALA A 86 -9.55 19.37 19.07
C ALA A 86 -10.15 19.99 17.80
N VAL A 87 -9.64 19.56 16.65
CA VAL A 87 -10.16 19.94 15.33
C VAL A 87 -10.45 18.67 14.53
N ALA A 88 -11.70 18.46 14.19
CA ALA A 88 -12.19 17.27 13.52
C ALA A 88 -11.84 17.28 12.01
N TYR A 89 -11.49 16.13 11.45
CA TYR A 89 -11.04 16.02 10.05
C TYR A 89 -11.82 14.97 9.25
N PRO A 90 -11.82 15.07 7.90
CA PRO A 90 -12.60 14.16 7.07
C PRO A 90 -12.07 12.73 7.12
N SER A 91 -12.99 11.76 7.14
CA SER A 91 -12.69 10.34 7.21
C SER A 91 -13.09 9.58 5.95
N LYS A 92 -13.79 10.22 5.02
CA LYS A 92 -14.21 9.65 3.75
C LYS A 92 -13.66 10.49 2.60
N LEU A 93 -13.18 9.81 1.57
CA LEU A 93 -12.94 10.47 0.30
C LEU A 93 -14.30 10.81 -0.33
N PRO A 94 -14.44 12.00 -0.95
CA PRO A 94 -15.55 12.25 -1.86
C PRO A 94 -15.65 11.15 -2.92
N GLU A 95 -16.84 10.93 -3.49
CA GLU A 95 -17.00 9.97 -4.58
C GLU A 95 -15.97 10.24 -5.67
N SER A 96 -15.11 9.25 -5.92
CA SER A 96 -13.97 9.38 -6.81
C SER A 96 -13.97 8.21 -7.79
N PRO A 97 -13.90 8.46 -9.11
CA PRO A 97 -13.81 7.42 -10.12
C PRO A 97 -12.43 6.73 -10.12
N LEU A 98 -11.48 7.19 -9.29
CA LEU A 98 -10.12 6.68 -9.23
C LEU A 98 -10.09 5.26 -8.65
N LYS A 99 -10.14 4.27 -9.54
CA LYS A 99 -10.00 2.86 -9.19
C LYS A 99 -8.52 2.45 -9.19
N SER A 100 -8.24 1.42 -8.42
CA SER A 100 -6.96 0.73 -8.44
C SER A 100 -7.18 -0.56 -9.19
N GLU A 101 -6.48 -0.75 -10.30
CA GLU A 101 -6.66 -1.88 -11.20
C GLU A 101 -5.29 -2.32 -11.77
N PRO A 102 -5.18 -3.54 -12.33
CA PRO A 102 -3.93 -4.03 -12.89
C PRO A 102 -3.28 -3.03 -13.85
N GLY A 103 -2.00 -2.71 -13.62
CA GLY A 103 -1.25 -1.71 -14.40
C GLY A 103 -1.51 -0.25 -14.03
N GLN A 104 -2.51 0.03 -13.20
CA GLN A 104 -2.84 1.36 -12.69
C GLN A 104 -3.08 1.33 -11.17
N TYR A 105 -2.26 0.56 -10.45
CA TYR A 105 -2.37 0.46 -9.00
C TYR A 105 -2.08 1.79 -8.31
N ARG A 106 -2.84 2.06 -7.26
CA ARG A 106 -2.74 3.30 -6.50
C ARG A 106 -2.31 3.07 -5.07
N GLY A 107 -1.49 3.99 -4.57
CA GLY A 107 -1.15 4.09 -3.16
C GLY A 107 -2.24 4.79 -2.36
N MET A 108 -2.06 4.88 -1.04
CA MET A 108 -2.96 5.61 -0.17
C MET A 108 -2.22 6.33 0.95
N PHE A 109 -2.58 7.60 1.17
CA PHE A 109 -2.19 8.38 2.33
C PHE A 109 -3.24 8.26 3.43
N ALA A 110 -2.80 8.11 4.67
CA ALA A 110 -3.66 8.18 5.84
C ALA A 110 -4.40 9.52 5.92
N ARG A 111 -5.56 9.52 6.56
CA ARG A 111 -6.44 10.71 6.68
C ARG A 111 -5.76 11.87 7.38
N THR A 112 -4.82 11.60 8.28
CA THR A 112 -4.02 12.61 8.99
C THR A 112 -3.09 13.42 8.07
N ALA A 113 -2.95 13.02 6.80
CA ALA A 113 -2.15 13.71 5.80
C ALA A 113 -2.99 14.28 4.65
N TRP A 114 -4.32 14.32 4.79
CA TRP A 114 -5.22 14.90 3.81
C TRP A 114 -5.29 16.42 3.97
N GLY A 115 -5.32 17.13 2.84
CA GLY A 115 -5.37 18.59 2.82
C GLY A 115 -4.09 19.23 3.37
N MET A 116 -4.27 20.41 3.95
CA MET A 116 -3.21 21.19 4.61
C MET A 116 -2.72 20.49 5.87
N ASP A 117 -1.41 20.58 6.11
CA ASP A 117 -0.75 20.07 7.30
C ASP A 117 -1.41 20.64 8.57
N TYR A 118 -1.92 19.73 9.40
CA TYR A 118 -2.62 20.06 10.64
C TYR A 118 -1.76 20.86 11.61
N HIS A 119 -0.42 20.78 11.54
CA HIS A 119 0.46 21.62 12.33
C HIS A 119 0.21 23.11 12.05
N HIS A 120 0.02 23.49 10.79
CA HIS A 120 -0.29 24.87 10.42
C HIS A 120 -1.70 25.25 10.85
N VAL A 121 -2.66 24.35 10.64
CA VAL A 121 -4.06 24.62 10.98
C VAL A 121 -4.23 24.83 12.48
N LEU A 122 -3.70 23.93 13.32
CA LEU A 122 -3.86 24.03 14.77
C LEU A 122 -3.04 25.19 15.36
N ARG A 123 -1.85 25.50 14.81
CA ARG A 123 -1.11 26.70 15.24
C ARG A 123 -1.88 27.98 14.95
N ASP A 124 -2.53 28.10 13.80
CA ASP A 124 -3.43 29.22 13.49
C ASP A 124 -4.60 29.27 14.50
N ARG A 125 -5.21 28.12 14.84
CA ARG A 125 -6.31 28.07 15.82
C ARG A 125 -5.85 28.52 17.22
N LEU A 126 -4.70 28.04 17.67
CA LEU A 126 -4.11 28.42 18.96
C LEU A 126 -3.72 29.90 18.99
N GLN A 127 -3.22 30.47 17.89
CA GLN A 127 -2.93 31.91 17.78
C GLN A 127 -4.19 32.77 17.87
N LYS A 128 -5.28 32.35 17.20
CA LYS A 128 -6.58 33.01 17.30
C LYS A 128 -7.15 32.96 18.71
N LEU A 129 -7.04 31.80 19.37
CA LEU A 129 -7.45 31.64 20.76
C LEU A 129 -6.60 32.50 21.71
N GLU A 130 -5.28 32.53 21.53
CA GLU A 130 -4.40 33.42 22.30
C GLU A 130 -4.81 34.88 22.14
N ALA A 131 -5.04 35.35 20.91
CA ALA A 131 -5.49 36.72 20.64
C ALA A 131 -6.83 37.03 21.32
N PHE A 132 -7.78 36.10 21.24
CA PHE A 132 -9.09 36.22 21.90
C PHE A 132 -8.98 36.38 23.42
N ILE A 133 -8.08 35.61 24.06
CA ILE A 133 -7.85 35.68 25.51
C ILE A 133 -7.13 36.99 25.88
N ARG A 134 -6.10 37.39 25.11
CA ARG A 134 -5.35 38.63 25.37
C ARG A 134 -6.22 39.89 25.33
N GLU A 135 -7.23 39.91 24.47
CA GLU A 135 -8.21 41.02 24.42
C GLU A 135 -9.01 41.15 25.72
N ARG A 136 -9.32 40.02 26.37
CA ARG A 136 -10.14 39.95 27.61
C ARG A 136 -9.31 39.98 28.89
N VAL A 137 -8.01 39.69 28.81
CA VAL A 137 -7.07 39.68 29.93
C VAL A 137 -5.88 40.56 29.58
N PRO A 138 -6.00 41.90 29.69
CA PRO A 138 -4.95 42.85 29.34
C PRO A 138 -3.89 42.96 30.46
N GLU A 139 -3.39 41.83 30.94
CA GLU A 139 -2.42 41.76 32.02
C GLU A 139 -1.00 41.57 31.47
N PRO A 140 -0.01 42.36 31.90
CA PRO A 140 1.36 42.29 31.37
C PRO A 140 2.07 40.98 31.71
N GLU A 141 1.61 40.28 32.74
CA GLU A 141 2.17 39.00 33.19
C GLU A 141 1.54 37.79 32.45
N LEU A 142 0.58 37.99 31.55
CA LEU A 142 -0.12 36.92 30.85
C LEU A 142 0.81 36.16 29.89
N GLN A 143 0.94 34.85 30.11
CA GLN A 143 1.83 33.97 29.37
C GLN A 143 1.06 32.82 28.72
N PHE A 144 1.53 32.45 27.53
CA PHE A 144 1.06 31.28 26.80
C PHE A 144 2.24 30.50 26.23
N ARG A 145 2.08 29.18 26.14
CA ARG A 145 2.96 28.30 25.39
C ARG A 145 2.13 27.27 24.66
N SER A 146 2.04 27.42 23.34
CA SER A 146 1.20 26.61 22.45
C SER A 146 2.01 25.51 21.77
N MET A 147 1.41 24.32 21.63
CA MET A 147 2.08 23.10 21.22
C MET A 147 1.10 22.24 20.38
N VAL A 148 1.64 21.59 19.35
CA VAL A 148 0.92 20.69 18.44
C VAL A 148 1.93 19.66 17.94
N ASP A 149 1.81 18.39 18.33
CA ASP A 149 2.60 17.20 17.95
C ASP A 149 4.12 17.28 18.20
N THR A 150 4.77 18.32 17.70
CA THR A 150 6.21 18.60 17.83
C THR A 150 6.61 19.20 19.17
N GLY A 151 5.67 19.35 20.11
CA GLY A 151 5.94 19.83 21.45
C GLY A 151 6.49 18.73 22.37
N GLU A 152 6.94 19.12 23.56
CA GLU A 152 7.39 18.19 24.59
C GLU A 152 6.27 17.37 25.25
N LEU A 153 5.10 17.97 25.50
CA LEU A 153 3.99 17.31 26.18
C LEU A 153 3.46 16.09 25.38
N CYS A 154 2.59 15.31 26.01
CA CYS A 154 1.81 14.32 25.30
C CYS A 154 0.39 14.86 25.07
N ASP A 155 0.13 15.34 23.86
CA ASP A 155 -1.15 15.95 23.44
C ASP A 155 -2.34 15.06 23.82
N ARG A 156 -2.18 13.74 23.68
CA ARG A 156 -3.20 12.74 24.05
C ARG A 156 -3.48 12.74 25.54
N ALA A 157 -2.47 12.78 26.40
CA ALA A 157 -2.66 12.79 27.84
C ALA A 157 -3.26 14.13 28.32
N VAL A 158 -2.88 15.24 27.66
CA VAL A 158 -3.50 16.55 27.88
C VAL A 158 -4.98 16.50 27.52
N ALA A 159 -5.32 16.01 26.33
CA ALA A 159 -6.70 15.88 25.85
C ALA A 159 -7.56 14.95 26.72
N GLU A 160 -7.01 13.83 27.19
CA GLU A 160 -7.69 12.92 28.12
C GLU A 160 -8.03 13.62 29.45
N ARG A 161 -7.03 14.27 30.07
CA ARG A 161 -7.21 14.95 31.37
C ARG A 161 -8.13 16.17 31.25
N ALA A 162 -8.14 16.82 30.09
CA ALA A 162 -8.99 17.96 29.78
C ALA A 162 -10.41 17.60 29.32
N GLY A 163 -10.77 16.31 29.27
CA GLY A 163 -12.13 15.88 28.92
C GLY A 163 -12.49 15.98 27.44
N ILE A 164 -11.49 16.06 26.53
CA ILE A 164 -11.74 16.04 25.08
C ILE A 164 -12.28 14.67 24.64
N GLY A 165 -11.66 13.60 25.15
CA GLY A 165 -11.95 12.22 24.78
C GLY A 165 -11.31 11.25 25.77
N PHE A 166 -11.63 9.96 25.67
CA PHE A 166 -10.97 8.92 26.46
C PHE A 166 -9.87 8.22 25.65
N SER A 167 -8.86 7.64 26.32
CA SER A 167 -7.82 6.82 25.66
C SER A 167 -8.37 5.47 25.21
N GLY A 168 -8.52 5.28 23.89
CA GLY A 168 -8.92 4.01 23.32
C GLY A 168 -7.84 2.92 23.42
N LYS A 169 -8.26 1.64 23.33
CA LYS A 169 -7.32 0.49 23.28
C LYS A 169 -6.35 0.54 22.09
N ASN A 170 -6.66 1.33 21.06
CA ASN A 170 -5.80 1.63 19.91
C ASN A 170 -4.82 2.79 20.13
N CYS A 171 -4.71 3.29 21.38
CA CYS A 171 -3.85 4.39 21.81
C CYS A 171 -4.25 5.80 21.33
N LEU A 172 -5.43 5.96 20.72
CA LEU A 172 -5.93 7.26 20.25
C LEU A 172 -6.92 7.85 21.25
N ILE A 173 -7.06 9.18 21.23
CA ILE A 173 -8.15 9.86 21.92
C ILE A 173 -9.42 9.71 21.10
N ILE A 174 -10.50 9.31 21.76
CA ILE A 174 -11.82 9.12 21.16
C ILE A 174 -12.78 10.10 21.83
N SER A 175 -13.17 11.13 21.08
CA SER A 175 -14.24 12.05 21.48
C SER A 175 -15.60 11.39 21.24
N PRO A 176 -16.55 11.45 22.19
CA PRO A 176 -17.92 11.00 21.94
C PRO A 176 -18.61 11.74 20.79
N GLN A 177 -18.22 13.00 20.56
CA GLN A 177 -18.82 13.85 19.53
C GLN A 177 -18.21 13.64 18.16
N TYR A 178 -16.88 13.45 18.10
CA TYR A 178 -16.13 13.45 16.83
C TYR A 178 -15.45 12.12 16.48
N GLY A 179 -15.49 11.14 17.39
CA GLY A 179 -14.71 9.91 17.30
C GLY A 179 -13.21 10.18 17.51
N SER A 180 -12.37 9.37 16.87
CA SER A 180 -10.91 9.59 16.85
C SER A 180 -10.42 10.42 15.66
N TRP A 181 -11.34 10.89 14.81
CA TRP A 181 -11.02 11.72 13.64
C TRP A 181 -10.81 13.19 14.05
N ILE A 182 -9.91 13.41 15.00
CA ILE A 182 -9.56 14.72 15.55
C ILE A 182 -8.04 14.90 15.59
N TYR A 183 -7.57 16.09 15.22
CA TYR A 183 -6.24 16.58 15.55
C TYR A 183 -6.27 17.22 16.94
N LEU A 184 -5.14 17.15 17.66
CA LEU A 184 -5.01 17.67 19.02
C LEU A 184 -3.94 18.76 19.06
N GLY A 185 -4.17 19.74 19.91
CA GLY A 185 -3.16 20.73 20.29
C GLY A 185 -3.48 21.29 21.66
N GLU A 186 -2.53 22.00 22.23
CA GLU A 186 -2.68 22.54 23.57
C GLU A 186 -1.97 23.88 23.78
N MET A 187 -2.42 24.60 24.79
CA MET A 187 -1.85 25.88 25.21
C MET A 187 -1.73 25.91 26.74
N ILE A 188 -0.49 25.92 27.23
CA ILE A 188 -0.18 26.15 28.65
C ILE A 188 -0.38 27.63 28.94
N THR A 189 -1.04 27.97 30.05
CA THR A 189 -1.24 29.36 30.48
C THR A 189 -1.09 29.51 32.00
N ASN A 190 -0.75 30.73 32.44
CA ASN A 190 -0.70 31.08 33.85
C ASN A 190 -2.07 31.49 34.42
N ILE A 191 -3.13 31.47 33.60
CA ILE A 191 -4.51 31.62 34.08
C ILE A 191 -4.93 30.34 34.82
N PRO A 192 -5.46 30.40 36.05
CA PRO A 192 -5.91 29.24 36.81
C PRO A 192 -7.37 28.87 36.45
N PHE A 193 -7.60 28.44 35.21
CA PHE A 193 -8.92 27.99 34.77
C PHE A 193 -9.43 26.79 35.59
N PRO A 194 -10.73 26.75 35.93
CA PRO A 194 -11.34 25.55 36.52
C PRO A 194 -11.19 24.35 35.56
N PRO A 195 -10.62 23.21 36.00
CA PRO A 195 -10.42 22.05 35.13
C PRO A 195 -11.75 21.36 34.80
N ASP A 196 -11.80 20.72 33.64
CA ASP A 196 -12.85 19.79 33.25
C ASP A 196 -12.60 18.40 33.82
N HIS A 197 -13.58 17.51 33.64
CA HIS A 197 -13.51 16.12 34.07
C HIS A 197 -13.19 15.19 32.91
N ALA A 198 -12.32 14.21 33.17
CA ALA A 198 -12.05 13.14 32.22
C ALA A 198 -13.33 12.36 31.89
N ILE A 199 -13.46 11.93 30.63
CA ILE A 199 -14.60 11.15 30.17
C ILE A 199 -14.53 9.73 30.75
N THR A 200 -15.65 9.24 31.30
CA THR A 200 -15.73 7.90 31.93
C THR A 200 -16.02 6.77 30.95
N GLU A 201 -16.45 7.08 29.72
CA GLU A 201 -16.64 6.11 28.65
C GLU A 201 -15.33 5.39 28.31
N ASP A 202 -15.41 4.10 27.96
CA ASP A 202 -14.26 3.32 27.55
C ASP A 202 -14.58 2.39 26.35
N CYS A 203 -13.66 1.48 26.06
CA CYS A 203 -13.81 0.49 24.99
C CYS A 203 -14.66 -0.73 25.37
N GLY A 204 -15.01 -0.91 26.64
CA GLY A 204 -15.55 -2.17 27.20
C GLY A 204 -14.70 -3.38 26.80
N ASP A 205 -15.37 -4.48 26.46
CA ASP A 205 -14.72 -5.73 26.05
C ASP A 205 -14.24 -5.75 24.59
N CYS A 206 -14.40 -4.66 23.83
CA CYS A 206 -14.01 -4.61 22.42
C CYS A 206 -12.50 -4.80 22.22
N THR A 207 -12.10 -5.63 21.23
CA THR A 207 -10.69 -5.88 20.85
C THR A 207 -10.41 -5.62 19.36
N ARG A 208 -11.39 -5.13 18.58
CA ARG A 208 -11.33 -5.05 17.11
C ARG A 208 -10.06 -4.39 16.55
N CYS A 209 -9.55 -3.35 17.21
CA CYS A 209 -8.33 -2.67 16.78
C CYS A 209 -7.06 -3.49 16.99
N LEU A 210 -7.00 -4.26 18.10
CA LEU A 210 -5.90 -5.17 18.41
C LEU A 210 -5.87 -6.29 17.36
N ASP A 211 -7.03 -6.90 17.12
CA ASP A 211 -7.19 -8.02 16.18
C ASP A 211 -6.90 -7.62 14.72
N ALA A 212 -7.30 -6.40 14.34
CA ALA A 212 -7.10 -5.92 12.97
C ALA A 212 -5.71 -5.32 12.71
N CYS A 213 -4.86 -5.14 13.73
CA CYS A 213 -3.55 -4.52 13.57
C CYS A 213 -2.64 -5.43 12.71
N PRO A 214 -2.26 -5.07 11.48
CA PRO A 214 -1.65 -6.03 10.55
C PRO A 214 -0.30 -6.60 11.03
N THR A 215 0.42 -5.81 11.83
CA THR A 215 1.75 -6.15 12.36
C THR A 215 1.73 -6.59 13.81
N GLY A 216 0.56 -6.58 14.47
CA GLY A 216 0.44 -6.78 15.92
C GLY A 216 1.19 -5.71 16.72
N ALA A 217 1.25 -4.47 16.20
CA ALA A 217 1.92 -3.37 16.88
C ALA A 217 1.19 -2.92 18.15
N LEU A 218 -0.13 -3.10 18.21
CA LEU A 218 -0.91 -2.95 19.44
C LEU A 218 -0.74 -4.23 20.28
N VAL A 219 0.25 -4.23 21.18
CA VAL A 219 0.64 -5.40 21.98
C VAL A 219 -0.29 -5.63 23.17
N GLY A 220 -1.16 -4.67 23.47
CA GLY A 220 -2.20 -4.76 24.49
C GLY A 220 -3.09 -3.51 24.49
N PRO A 221 -4.16 -3.49 25.32
CA PRO A 221 -5.03 -2.33 25.48
C PRO A 221 -4.26 -1.05 25.81
N GLY A 222 -4.26 -0.08 24.89
CA GLY A 222 -3.57 1.21 25.10
C GLY A 222 -2.05 1.10 25.13
N GLN A 223 -1.48 -0.01 24.62
CA GLN A 223 -0.04 -0.25 24.54
C GLN A 223 0.38 -0.56 23.11
N MET A 224 1.39 0.16 22.62
CA MET A 224 1.88 0.03 21.25
C MET A 224 3.40 -0.15 21.24
N ASN A 225 3.87 -1.14 20.48
CA ASN A 225 5.25 -1.19 19.99
C ASN A 225 5.34 -0.38 18.69
N ALA A 226 5.81 0.87 18.80
CA ALA A 226 5.82 1.80 17.67
C ALA A 226 6.73 1.31 16.53
N LYS A 227 7.82 0.58 16.84
CA LYS A 227 8.75 0.02 15.85
C LYS A 227 8.09 -0.97 14.89
N ARG A 228 6.91 -1.50 15.24
CA ARG A 228 6.11 -2.39 14.38
C ARG A 228 4.91 -1.69 13.75
N CYS A 229 4.56 -0.48 14.19
CA CYS A 229 3.38 0.23 13.71
C CYS A 229 3.59 0.67 12.26
N ILE A 230 2.66 0.32 11.35
CA ILE A 230 2.78 0.71 9.94
C ILE A 230 2.86 2.24 9.79
N SER A 231 2.18 3.01 10.65
CA SER A 231 2.29 4.46 10.63
C SER A 231 3.74 4.92 10.83
N PHE A 232 4.47 4.30 11.76
CA PHE A 232 5.89 4.57 11.98
C PHE A 232 6.75 4.06 10.81
N LEU A 233 6.54 2.81 10.39
CA LEU A 233 7.30 2.18 9.31
C LEU A 233 7.28 3.01 8.02
N THR A 234 6.12 3.53 7.63
CA THR A 234 5.99 4.38 6.44
C THR A 234 6.84 5.67 6.48
N GLN A 235 7.32 6.09 7.66
CA GLN A 235 8.07 7.34 7.85
C GLN A 235 9.58 7.13 8.08
N LEU A 236 10.00 5.88 8.30
CA LEU A 236 11.41 5.50 8.46
C LEU A 236 12.23 5.90 7.24
N LYS A 237 13.50 6.26 7.45
CA LYS A 237 14.49 6.45 6.38
C LYS A 237 15.37 5.23 6.21
N GLU A 238 15.34 4.32 7.18
CA GLU A 238 16.11 3.10 7.26
C GLU A 238 15.40 1.96 6.50
N PRO A 239 16.11 0.86 6.18
CA PRO A 239 15.51 -0.35 5.63
C PRO A 239 14.39 -0.91 6.52
N ILE A 240 13.36 -1.48 5.90
CA ILE A 240 12.26 -2.18 6.59
C ILE A 240 12.42 -3.67 6.34
N ALA A 241 12.23 -4.49 7.38
CA ALA A 241 12.23 -5.95 7.24
C ALA A 241 11.14 -6.43 6.25
N GLY A 242 11.46 -7.43 5.42
CA GLY A 242 10.58 -7.91 4.36
C GLY A 242 9.20 -8.41 4.82
N ASP A 243 9.14 -9.01 6.00
CA ASP A 243 7.89 -9.49 6.62
C ASP A 243 6.95 -8.33 7.02
N LEU A 244 7.53 -7.18 7.41
CA LEU A 244 6.78 -5.96 7.69
C LEU A 244 6.37 -5.25 6.41
N MET A 245 7.25 -5.18 5.39
CA MET A 245 6.91 -4.62 4.07
C MET A 245 5.71 -5.37 3.44
N ALA A 246 5.67 -6.70 3.57
CA ALA A 246 4.55 -7.53 3.13
C ALA A 246 3.20 -7.16 3.78
N LYS A 247 3.22 -6.55 4.97
CA LYS A 247 2.03 -6.16 5.75
C LYS A 247 1.61 -4.70 5.56
N MET A 248 2.44 -3.89 4.90
CA MET A 248 2.15 -2.47 4.67
C MET A 248 1.01 -2.24 3.66
N GLY A 249 0.71 -3.21 2.81
CA GLY A 249 -0.29 -3.08 1.75
C GLY A 249 0.14 -2.02 0.73
N ASN A 250 -0.75 -1.09 0.40
CA ASN A 250 -0.49 0.03 -0.51
C ASN A 250 -0.36 1.39 0.19
N ARG A 251 -0.03 1.40 1.50
CA ARG A 251 0.06 2.62 2.30
C ARG A 251 1.35 3.36 2.01
N LEU A 252 1.25 4.61 1.55
CA LEU A 252 2.39 5.48 1.25
C LEU A 252 2.82 6.32 2.44
N TYR A 253 1.88 6.67 3.32
CA TYR A 253 2.14 7.41 4.55
C TYR A 253 1.03 7.12 5.57
N GLY A 254 1.41 6.81 6.82
CA GLY A 254 0.47 6.56 7.91
C GLY A 254 -0.30 5.24 7.81
N CYS A 255 -1.18 4.99 8.78
CA CYS A 255 -2.08 3.83 8.80
C CYS A 255 -3.34 4.10 9.62
N ASP A 256 -4.51 3.94 9.01
CA ASP A 256 -5.81 4.19 9.66
C ASP A 256 -6.52 2.92 10.13
N THR A 257 -5.91 1.74 10.00
CA THR A 257 -6.61 0.45 10.20
C THR A 257 -7.27 0.35 11.58
N CYS A 258 -6.56 0.73 12.65
CA CYS A 258 -7.08 0.68 14.02
C CYS A 258 -8.17 1.72 14.31
N GLN A 259 -8.32 2.75 13.46
CA GLN A 259 -9.41 3.74 13.51
C GLN A 259 -10.61 3.28 12.70
N VAL A 260 -10.38 2.81 11.46
CA VAL A 260 -11.43 2.38 10.53
C VAL A 260 -12.26 1.24 11.10
N VAL A 261 -11.64 0.30 11.82
CA VAL A 261 -12.36 -0.82 12.45
C VAL A 261 -13.03 -0.45 13.77
N CYS A 262 -12.77 0.74 14.32
CA CYS A 262 -13.28 1.15 15.62
C CYS A 262 -14.79 1.45 15.53
N PRO A 263 -15.64 0.81 16.34
CA PRO A 263 -17.08 1.04 16.31
C PRO A 263 -17.46 2.48 16.74
N LYS A 264 -16.62 3.15 17.54
CA LYS A 264 -16.82 4.54 17.96
C LYS A 264 -16.60 5.57 16.84
N ASN A 265 -16.08 5.15 15.69
CA ASN A 265 -15.96 5.98 14.49
C ASN A 265 -17.08 5.75 13.47
N LYS A 266 -18.03 4.84 13.76
CA LYS A 266 -19.08 4.48 12.82
C LYS A 266 -19.99 5.69 12.57
N GLY A 267 -20.07 6.14 11.32
CA GLY A 267 -20.92 7.25 10.91
C GLY A 267 -20.24 8.62 10.90
N PHE A 268 -19.06 8.76 11.51
CA PHE A 268 -18.36 10.04 11.58
C PHE A 268 -17.53 10.35 10.33
N ASN A 269 -17.74 11.55 9.78
CA ASN A 269 -17.00 12.15 8.68
C ASN A 269 -17.20 13.66 8.71
N TRP A 270 -16.14 14.42 8.97
CA TRP A 270 -16.21 15.86 9.26
C TRP A 270 -15.63 16.67 8.10
N THR A 271 -16.45 17.49 7.44
CA THR A 271 -16.06 18.16 6.19
C THR A 271 -16.15 19.69 6.24
N HIS A 272 -16.34 20.26 7.42
CA HIS A 272 -16.59 21.68 7.60
C HIS A 272 -15.33 22.56 7.62
N HIS A 273 -14.13 21.98 7.66
CA HIS A 273 -12.85 22.68 7.45
C HIS A 273 -12.37 22.51 5.99
N PRO A 274 -12.49 23.53 5.13
CA PRO A 274 -12.16 23.42 3.71
C PRO A 274 -10.69 23.10 3.43
N GLU A 275 -9.77 23.63 4.22
CA GLU A 275 -8.33 23.42 4.08
C GLU A 275 -7.89 21.98 4.35
N MET A 276 -8.73 21.19 5.03
CA MET A 276 -8.45 19.77 5.34
C MET A 276 -9.08 18.82 4.32
N GLN A 277 -9.78 19.33 3.29
CA GLN A 277 -10.40 18.47 2.29
C GLN A 277 -9.33 17.74 1.45
N PRO A 278 -9.48 16.43 1.23
CA PRO A 278 -8.55 15.69 0.39
C PRO A 278 -8.75 16.01 -1.09
N ASP A 279 -7.65 16.20 -1.82
CA ASP A 279 -7.63 15.95 -3.26
C ASP A 279 -7.47 14.43 -3.49
N PRO A 280 -8.47 13.73 -4.07
CA PRO A 280 -8.39 12.29 -4.33
C PRO A 280 -7.17 11.88 -5.16
N ALA A 281 -6.71 12.71 -6.10
CA ALA A 281 -5.54 12.39 -6.92
C ALA A 281 -4.24 12.44 -6.10
N ALA A 282 -4.12 13.42 -5.19
CA ALA A 282 -2.96 13.55 -4.30
C ALA A 282 -2.91 12.45 -3.24
N VAL A 283 -4.04 12.13 -2.59
CA VAL A 283 -4.06 11.17 -1.48
C VAL A 283 -4.20 9.70 -1.92
N LYS A 284 -4.52 9.48 -3.20
CA LYS A 284 -4.59 8.15 -3.86
C LYS A 284 -3.86 8.14 -5.21
N PRO A 285 -2.54 8.42 -5.24
CA PRO A 285 -1.78 8.57 -6.48
C PRO A 285 -1.48 7.22 -7.13
N LEU A 286 -1.25 7.22 -8.44
CA LEU A 286 -0.71 6.06 -9.16
C LEU A 286 0.68 5.71 -8.63
N LEU A 287 0.97 4.44 -8.41
CA LEU A 287 2.22 4.01 -7.78
C LEU A 287 3.45 4.22 -8.66
N VAL A 288 3.40 3.82 -9.94
CA VAL A 288 4.58 3.89 -10.83
C VAL A 288 5.10 5.33 -10.98
N PRO A 289 4.27 6.36 -11.25
CA PRO A 289 4.74 7.75 -11.30
C PRO A 289 5.41 8.25 -10.01
N MET A 290 5.09 7.67 -8.84
CA MET A 290 5.72 8.08 -7.59
C MET A 290 7.23 7.80 -7.58
N LEU A 291 7.70 6.75 -8.27
CA LEU A 291 9.12 6.41 -8.32
C LEU A 291 9.95 7.49 -9.02
N GLU A 292 9.32 8.23 -9.94
CA GLU A 292 9.98 9.20 -10.82
C GLU A 292 9.87 10.65 -10.34
N LEU A 293 9.06 10.92 -9.30
CA LEU A 293 8.82 12.26 -8.75
C LEU A 293 10.12 13.04 -8.54
N SER A 294 10.27 14.19 -9.17
CA SER A 294 11.34 15.15 -8.87
C SER A 294 11.09 15.84 -7.52
N ASN A 295 12.12 16.50 -6.96
CA ASN A 295 11.94 17.32 -5.75
C ASN A 295 11.00 18.51 -5.96
N ARG A 296 10.85 18.97 -7.21
CA ARG A 296 9.93 20.05 -7.55
C ARG A 296 8.50 19.53 -7.54
N GLU A 297 8.22 18.49 -8.33
CA GLU A 297 6.88 17.86 -8.40
C GLU A 297 6.42 17.39 -7.02
N PHE A 298 7.32 16.81 -6.22
CA PHE A 298 6.99 16.42 -4.85
C PHE A 298 6.55 17.60 -3.98
N ARG A 299 7.26 18.74 -4.05
CA ARG A 299 6.89 19.94 -3.27
C ARG A 299 5.59 20.54 -3.77
N ASP A 300 5.41 20.61 -5.08
CA ASP A 300 4.22 21.18 -5.70
C ASP A 300 2.97 20.34 -5.35
N GLN A 301 3.09 19.01 -5.31
CA GLN A 301 1.97 18.10 -5.04
C GLN A 301 1.73 17.82 -3.55
N PHE A 302 2.79 17.64 -2.75
CA PHE A 302 2.69 17.18 -1.36
C PHE A 302 3.20 18.18 -0.33
N GLY A 303 3.84 19.28 -0.74
CA GLY A 303 4.57 20.17 0.17
C GLY A 303 3.71 20.81 1.26
N MET A 304 2.39 20.92 1.06
CA MET A 304 1.44 21.44 2.04
C MET A 304 0.83 20.36 2.93
N SER A 305 1.12 19.08 2.70
CA SER A 305 0.63 17.96 3.51
C SER A 305 1.64 17.60 4.60
N ALA A 306 1.12 17.14 5.75
CA ALA A 306 1.92 16.59 6.84
C ALA A 306 2.84 15.44 6.36
N ALA A 307 2.49 14.73 5.28
CA ALA A 307 3.31 13.65 4.75
C ALA A 307 4.65 14.13 4.14
N ALA A 308 4.82 15.42 3.87
CA ALA A 308 6.04 15.95 3.25
C ALA A 308 7.23 16.11 4.21
N TRP A 309 7.03 15.99 5.53
CA TRP A 309 8.06 16.31 6.53
C TRP A 309 9.36 15.50 6.42
N ARG A 310 9.31 14.27 5.85
CA ARG A 310 10.49 13.42 5.60
C ARG A 310 11.00 13.47 4.16
N GLY A 311 10.39 14.30 3.32
CA GLY A 311 10.63 14.35 1.88
C GLY A 311 10.11 13.12 1.14
N LYS A 312 10.39 13.06 -0.17
CA LYS A 312 9.83 12.03 -1.06
C LYS A 312 10.31 10.60 -0.82
N LYS A 313 11.52 10.42 -0.27
CA LYS A 313 12.22 9.13 -0.33
C LYS A 313 11.49 8.01 0.44
N PRO A 314 10.95 8.22 1.66
CA PRO A 314 10.11 7.21 2.31
C PRO A 314 8.85 6.89 1.50
N ILE A 315 8.21 7.89 0.89
CA ILE A 315 7.02 7.69 0.05
C ILE A 315 7.37 6.87 -1.21
N GLN A 316 8.50 7.15 -1.86
CA GLN A 316 9.00 6.38 -3.01
C GLN A 316 9.29 4.93 -2.61
N ARG A 317 9.97 4.71 -1.48
CA ARG A 317 10.17 3.36 -0.90
C ARG A 317 8.84 2.64 -0.72
N ASN A 318 7.86 3.31 -0.10
CA ASN A 318 6.56 2.71 0.19
C ASN A 318 5.76 2.43 -1.10
N ALA A 319 5.98 3.21 -2.16
CA ALA A 319 5.42 2.91 -3.47
C ALA A 319 6.01 1.62 -4.07
N MET A 320 7.33 1.41 -3.94
CA MET A 320 7.97 0.14 -4.34
C MET A 320 7.41 -1.04 -3.53
N VAL A 321 7.23 -0.87 -2.21
CA VAL A 321 6.61 -1.88 -1.35
C VAL A 321 5.20 -2.22 -1.83
N ALA A 322 4.39 -1.20 -2.12
CA ALA A 322 3.03 -1.37 -2.62
C ALA A 322 2.99 -2.13 -3.96
N LEU A 323 3.88 -1.80 -4.90
CA LEU A 323 4.00 -2.48 -6.19
C LEU A 323 4.39 -3.96 -6.02
N GLY A 324 5.34 -4.24 -5.12
CA GLY A 324 5.70 -5.60 -4.73
C GLY A 324 4.51 -6.37 -4.14
N ASN A 325 3.72 -5.72 -3.29
CA ASN A 325 2.53 -6.32 -2.68
C ASN A 325 1.39 -6.58 -3.67
N PHE A 326 1.21 -5.71 -4.67
CA PHE A 326 0.29 -5.95 -5.79
C PHE A 326 0.82 -6.97 -6.80
N ARG A 327 2.11 -7.33 -6.72
CA ARG A 327 2.83 -8.12 -7.73
C ARG A 327 2.67 -7.51 -9.13
N ASP A 328 2.79 -6.19 -9.20
CA ASP A 328 2.55 -5.43 -10.43
C ASP A 328 3.70 -5.58 -11.43
N ARG A 329 3.41 -6.25 -12.55
CA ARG A 329 4.41 -6.58 -13.57
C ARG A 329 4.73 -5.42 -14.48
N SER A 330 3.80 -4.48 -14.70
CA SER A 330 4.11 -3.28 -15.48
C SER A 330 5.10 -2.37 -14.76
N ALA A 331 5.32 -2.57 -13.45
CA ALA A 331 6.30 -1.83 -12.68
C ALA A 331 7.72 -2.40 -12.74
N VAL A 332 7.96 -3.58 -13.33
CA VAL A 332 9.31 -4.16 -13.42
C VAL A 332 10.32 -3.20 -14.06
N PRO A 333 10.02 -2.49 -15.17
CA PRO A 333 10.95 -1.50 -15.73
C PRO A 333 11.30 -0.37 -14.74
N ALA A 334 10.30 0.24 -14.09
CA ALA A 334 10.52 1.33 -13.14
C ALA A 334 11.28 0.88 -11.88
N LEU A 335 11.01 -0.34 -11.38
CA LEU A 335 11.74 -0.92 -10.26
C LEU A 335 13.17 -1.31 -10.64
N THR A 336 13.39 -1.76 -11.87
CA THR A 336 14.73 -2.03 -12.39
C THR A 336 15.56 -0.75 -12.49
N GLU A 337 14.94 0.35 -12.94
CA GLU A 337 15.60 1.65 -12.95
C GLU A 337 15.94 2.11 -11.53
N ALA A 338 14.99 2.00 -10.59
CA ALA A 338 15.24 2.32 -9.18
C ALA A 338 16.36 1.45 -8.58
N LEU A 339 16.43 0.17 -8.92
CA LEU A 339 17.50 -0.73 -8.49
C LEU A 339 18.88 -0.30 -9.02
N ASN A 340 18.95 0.24 -10.24
CA ASN A 340 20.22 0.57 -10.90
C ASN A 340 20.70 2.00 -10.65
N ALA A 341 19.79 2.98 -10.60
CA ALA A 341 20.14 4.40 -10.61
C ALA A 341 20.09 5.06 -9.22
N GLU A 342 19.35 4.48 -8.27
CA GLU A 342 19.19 5.08 -6.95
C GLU A 342 20.46 4.99 -6.11
N GLN A 343 20.85 6.11 -5.51
CA GLN A 343 22.09 6.19 -4.72
C GLN A 343 21.92 5.61 -3.31
N ARG A 344 20.68 5.55 -2.83
CA ARG A 344 20.36 5.12 -1.47
C ARG A 344 20.18 3.61 -1.35
N THR A 345 20.98 2.99 -0.49
CA THR A 345 20.99 1.55 -0.23
C THR A 345 19.61 1.02 0.17
N GLU A 346 18.87 1.72 1.04
CA GLU A 346 17.55 1.26 1.50
C GLU A 346 16.52 1.14 0.36
N LEU A 347 16.62 2.02 -0.64
CA LEU A 347 15.72 2.01 -1.79
C LEU A 347 16.09 0.92 -2.79
N ARG A 348 17.40 0.68 -3.02
CA ARG A 348 17.85 -0.44 -3.85
C ARG A 348 17.48 -1.79 -3.22
N ILE A 349 17.63 -1.95 -1.90
CA ILE A 349 17.15 -3.14 -1.15
C ILE A 349 15.64 -3.32 -1.36
N THR A 350 14.86 -2.24 -1.23
CA THR A 350 13.40 -2.30 -1.41
C THR A 350 13.00 -2.64 -2.84
N ALA A 351 13.69 -2.09 -3.84
CA ALA A 351 13.47 -2.40 -5.25
C ALA A 351 13.78 -3.89 -5.54
N ALA A 352 14.88 -4.41 -4.99
CA ALA A 352 15.23 -5.82 -5.11
C ALA A 352 14.15 -6.73 -4.49
N TRP A 353 13.69 -6.40 -3.27
CA TRP A 353 12.61 -7.11 -2.59
C TRP A 353 11.30 -7.07 -3.40
N ALA A 354 10.93 -5.90 -3.95
CA ALA A 354 9.71 -5.74 -4.74
C ALA A 354 9.78 -6.58 -6.03
N LEU A 355 10.92 -6.60 -6.72
CA LEU A 355 11.14 -7.44 -7.91
C LEU A 355 11.03 -8.93 -7.59
N GLY A 356 11.66 -9.40 -6.49
CA GLY A 356 11.52 -10.79 -6.04
C GLY A 356 10.07 -11.16 -5.74
N ARG A 357 9.33 -10.25 -5.10
CA ARG A 357 7.92 -10.45 -4.77
C ARG A 357 6.99 -10.44 -5.98
N ILE A 358 7.27 -9.60 -6.99
CA ILE A 358 6.57 -9.63 -8.28
C ILE A 358 6.85 -10.96 -9.00
N SER A 359 8.10 -11.44 -8.92
CA SER A 359 8.57 -12.69 -9.53
C SER A 359 8.39 -12.70 -11.06
N GLY A 360 8.59 -13.87 -11.67
CA GLY A 360 8.56 -14.08 -13.11
C GLY A 360 9.87 -13.75 -13.82
N ALA A 361 9.95 -14.17 -15.09
CA ALA A 361 11.19 -14.18 -15.86
C ALA A 361 11.85 -12.79 -15.93
N ALA A 362 11.08 -11.75 -16.26
CA ALA A 362 11.60 -10.39 -16.40
C ALA A 362 12.16 -9.80 -15.09
N ALA A 363 11.49 -10.03 -13.96
CA ALA A 363 11.94 -9.52 -12.67
C ALA A 363 13.20 -10.26 -12.18
N ILE A 364 13.23 -11.59 -12.33
CA ILE A 364 14.40 -12.41 -11.98
C ILE A 364 15.60 -12.05 -12.87
N GLU A 365 15.38 -11.86 -14.17
CA GLU A 365 16.42 -11.45 -15.11
C GLU A 365 16.98 -10.06 -14.76
N ALA A 366 16.13 -9.11 -14.37
CA ALA A 366 16.55 -7.79 -13.91
C ALA A 366 17.49 -7.88 -12.69
N LEU A 367 17.12 -8.68 -11.68
CA LEU A 367 17.94 -8.92 -10.50
C LEU A 367 19.28 -9.59 -10.87
N ALA A 368 19.24 -10.65 -11.68
CA ALA A 368 20.43 -11.39 -12.09
C ALA A 368 21.41 -10.55 -12.93
N LYS A 369 20.90 -9.63 -13.76
CA LYS A 369 21.72 -8.69 -14.55
C LYS A 369 22.33 -7.58 -13.70
N ALA A 370 21.62 -7.11 -12.67
CA ALA A 370 22.10 -6.04 -11.79
C ALA A 370 23.16 -6.52 -10.78
N MET A 371 22.99 -7.74 -10.25
CA MET A 371 23.80 -8.28 -9.14
C MET A 371 25.34 -8.24 -9.36
N PRO A 372 25.91 -8.56 -10.55
CA PRO A 372 27.34 -8.46 -10.77
C PRO A 372 27.90 -7.03 -10.75
N ARG A 373 27.04 -6.02 -10.92
CA ARG A 373 27.43 -4.59 -10.99
C ARG A 373 27.27 -3.88 -9.65
N GLU A 374 26.37 -4.36 -8.80
CA GLU A 374 26.13 -3.81 -7.47
C GLU A 374 27.41 -3.90 -6.63
N GLN A 375 27.71 -2.85 -5.86
CA GLN A 375 28.89 -2.74 -5.01
C GLN A 375 28.57 -2.91 -3.52
N ASP A 376 27.33 -2.60 -3.14
CA ASP A 376 26.84 -2.72 -1.77
C ASP A 376 26.44 -4.18 -1.45
N GLU A 377 27.09 -4.77 -0.45
CA GLU A 377 26.88 -6.17 -0.11
C GLU A 377 25.50 -6.44 0.50
N GLU A 378 24.89 -5.46 1.19
CA GLU A 378 23.53 -5.61 1.72
C GLU A 378 22.52 -5.67 0.56
N VAL A 379 22.72 -4.85 -0.48
CA VAL A 379 21.88 -4.90 -1.68
C VAL A 379 22.08 -6.20 -2.43
N ARG A 380 23.33 -6.67 -2.61
CA ARG A 380 23.59 -7.98 -3.25
C ARG A 380 22.94 -9.12 -2.49
N GLN A 381 23.00 -9.10 -1.16
CA GLN A 381 22.33 -10.11 -0.33
C GLN A 381 20.80 -10.04 -0.53
N ALA A 382 20.21 -8.84 -0.51
CA ALA A 382 18.79 -8.68 -0.79
C ALA A 382 18.37 -9.18 -2.19
N MET A 383 19.21 -8.99 -3.21
CA MET A 383 18.98 -9.55 -4.56
C MET A 383 19.05 -11.07 -4.55
N ARG A 384 20.03 -11.68 -3.86
CA ARG A 384 20.13 -13.15 -3.72
C ARG A 384 18.90 -13.72 -3.03
N ASP A 385 18.50 -13.13 -1.90
CA ASP A 385 17.32 -13.56 -1.14
C ASP A 385 16.05 -13.43 -1.99
N ALA A 386 15.90 -12.32 -2.72
CA ALA A 386 14.78 -12.10 -3.63
C ALA A 386 14.71 -13.15 -4.76
N ILE A 387 15.84 -13.51 -5.36
CA ILE A 387 15.92 -14.54 -6.40
C ILE A 387 15.57 -15.92 -5.83
N GLU A 388 16.13 -16.28 -4.66
CA GLU A 388 15.89 -17.58 -4.04
C GLU A 388 14.45 -17.72 -3.54
N GLU A 389 13.87 -16.69 -2.94
CA GLU A 389 12.45 -16.67 -2.56
C GLU A 389 11.55 -16.82 -3.80
N ALA A 390 11.86 -16.11 -4.89
CA ALA A 390 11.11 -16.19 -6.14
C ALA A 390 11.15 -17.59 -6.79
N LYS A 391 12.28 -18.31 -6.68
CA LYS A 391 12.43 -19.69 -7.17
C LYS A 391 11.77 -20.72 -6.25
N ALA A 392 11.77 -20.49 -4.95
CA ALA A 392 11.20 -21.42 -3.96
C ALA A 392 9.67 -21.37 -3.91
N ALA A 393 9.09 -20.20 -4.19
CA ALA A 393 7.65 -20.02 -4.23
C ALA A 393 7.02 -20.77 -5.42
N PRO A 394 5.97 -21.59 -5.21
CA PRO A 394 5.27 -22.21 -6.33
C PRO A 394 4.62 -21.14 -7.21
N GLU A 395 4.92 -21.15 -8.51
CA GLU A 395 4.34 -20.20 -9.45
C GLU A 395 2.85 -20.49 -9.63
N PRO A 396 1.95 -19.49 -9.59
CA PRO A 396 0.56 -19.73 -9.87
C PRO A 396 0.36 -20.15 -11.33
N LEU A 397 -0.32 -21.28 -11.53
CA LEU A 397 -0.81 -21.73 -12.83
C LEU A 397 -2.30 -21.43 -12.90
N TYR A 398 -2.66 -20.41 -13.65
CA TYR A 398 -4.04 -19.99 -13.83
C TYR A 398 -4.72 -20.92 -14.81
N VAL A 399 -5.89 -21.45 -14.43
CA VAL A 399 -6.66 -22.35 -15.28
C VAL A 399 -8.08 -21.85 -15.50
N GLN A 400 -8.56 -21.99 -16.74
CA GLN A 400 -9.94 -21.68 -17.11
C GLN A 400 -10.42 -22.64 -18.20
N GLU A 401 -11.65 -23.11 -18.07
CA GLU A 401 -12.32 -23.91 -19.10
C GLU A 401 -13.09 -23.02 -20.07
N MET A 402 -13.15 -23.45 -21.33
CA MET A 402 -14.07 -22.90 -22.32
C MET A 402 -14.65 -24.02 -23.19
N GLU A 403 -15.89 -23.82 -23.62
CA GLU A 403 -16.50 -24.64 -24.66
C GLU A 403 -16.11 -24.12 -26.03
N SER A 404 -15.88 -25.04 -26.98
CA SER A 404 -15.48 -24.69 -28.34
C SER A 404 -16.03 -25.70 -29.36
N PRO A 405 -16.05 -25.36 -30.67
CA PRO A 405 -16.45 -26.30 -31.73
C PRO A 405 -15.59 -27.58 -31.82
N ILE A 406 -14.41 -27.58 -31.20
CA ILE A 406 -13.49 -28.72 -31.14
C ILE A 406 -13.53 -29.46 -29.80
N GLY A 407 -14.53 -29.16 -28.96
CA GLY A 407 -14.73 -29.73 -27.62
C GLY A 407 -14.29 -28.77 -26.50
N THR A 408 -14.43 -29.22 -25.25
CA THR A 408 -13.97 -28.46 -24.09
C THR A 408 -12.46 -28.26 -24.14
N LEU A 409 -12.01 -27.04 -23.86
CA LEU A 409 -10.59 -26.68 -23.76
C LEU A 409 -10.27 -26.16 -22.36
N THR A 410 -9.12 -26.58 -21.84
CA THR A 410 -8.53 -26.03 -20.62
C THR A 410 -7.38 -25.11 -20.98
N LEU A 411 -7.56 -23.81 -20.71
CA LEU A 411 -6.57 -22.76 -20.88
C LEU A 411 -5.70 -22.67 -19.64
N CYS A 412 -4.38 -22.69 -19.80
CA CYS A 412 -3.40 -22.58 -18.73
C CYS A 412 -2.47 -21.39 -18.98
N ALA A 413 -2.34 -20.49 -18.01
CA ALA A 413 -1.39 -19.38 -18.07
C ALA A 413 -0.49 -19.36 -16.84
N THR A 414 0.80 -19.08 -17.04
CA THR A 414 1.71 -18.70 -15.96
C THR A 414 1.51 -17.24 -15.61
N LEU A 415 2.38 -16.68 -14.78
CA LEU A 415 2.39 -15.25 -14.60
C LEU A 415 2.75 -14.52 -15.91
N ASP A 416 3.56 -15.13 -16.79
CA ASP A 416 4.17 -14.54 -18.00
C ASP A 416 3.39 -14.65 -19.29
N GLY A 417 2.36 -15.49 -19.36
CA GLY A 417 1.48 -15.56 -20.52
C GLY A 417 0.72 -16.88 -20.58
N LEU A 418 -0.04 -17.05 -21.66
CA LEU A 418 -0.64 -18.34 -21.99
C LEU A 418 0.48 -19.36 -22.23
N CYS A 419 0.47 -20.46 -21.48
CA CYS A 419 1.55 -21.44 -21.48
C CYS A 419 1.12 -22.84 -21.93
N ALA A 420 -0.17 -23.18 -21.81
CA ALA A 420 -0.71 -24.40 -22.40
C ALA A 420 -2.21 -24.29 -22.74
N ILE A 421 -2.64 -25.05 -23.74
CA ILE A 421 -4.05 -25.35 -24.05
C ILE A 421 -4.19 -26.87 -24.10
N GLU A 422 -5.03 -27.43 -23.24
CA GLU A 422 -5.32 -28.86 -23.15
C GLU A 422 -6.72 -29.17 -23.68
N PHE A 423 -6.87 -30.29 -24.38
CA PHE A 423 -8.18 -30.78 -24.81
C PHE A 423 -8.82 -31.56 -23.66
N GLY A 424 -10.01 -31.13 -23.23
CA GLY A 424 -10.75 -31.68 -22.09
C GLY A 424 -10.91 -30.69 -20.93
N SER A 425 -11.67 -31.10 -19.92
CA SER A 425 -11.92 -30.32 -18.71
C SER A 425 -10.71 -30.28 -17.77
N VAL A 426 -10.66 -29.30 -16.87
CA VAL A 426 -9.63 -29.18 -15.83
C VAL A 426 -9.61 -30.43 -14.96
N LEU A 427 -10.78 -31.00 -14.67
CA LEU A 427 -10.88 -32.22 -13.86
C LEU A 427 -10.20 -33.41 -14.53
N GLU A 428 -10.43 -33.61 -15.83
CA GLU A 428 -9.83 -34.72 -16.59
C GLU A 428 -8.33 -34.52 -16.86
N ARG A 429 -7.89 -33.26 -16.96
CA ARG A 429 -6.53 -32.91 -17.36
C ARG A 429 -5.61 -32.51 -16.20
N SER A 430 -6.12 -32.43 -14.97
CA SER A 430 -5.35 -31.88 -13.83
C SER A 430 -4.00 -32.58 -13.62
N ASP A 431 -3.97 -33.91 -13.60
CA ASP A 431 -2.73 -34.68 -13.41
C ASP A 431 -1.73 -34.46 -14.56
N ALA A 432 -2.24 -34.41 -15.80
CA ALA A 432 -1.41 -34.17 -16.97
C ALA A 432 -0.83 -32.74 -16.96
N ILE A 433 -1.65 -31.75 -16.61
CA ILE A 433 -1.25 -30.35 -16.48
C ILE A 433 -0.19 -30.20 -15.39
N GLN A 434 -0.39 -30.82 -14.22
CA GLN A 434 0.60 -30.77 -13.14
C GLN A 434 1.92 -31.45 -13.54
N ALA A 435 1.86 -32.64 -14.15
CA ALA A 435 3.05 -33.35 -14.60
C ALA A 435 3.82 -32.61 -15.69
N TRP A 436 3.10 -31.95 -16.61
CA TRP A 436 3.70 -31.06 -17.60
C TRP A 436 4.33 -29.84 -16.92
N ALA A 437 3.59 -29.13 -16.07
CA ALA A 437 4.04 -27.91 -15.41
C ALA A 437 5.28 -28.17 -14.54
N ALA A 438 5.33 -29.29 -13.81
CA ALA A 438 6.49 -29.69 -13.01
C ALA A 438 7.78 -29.79 -13.84
N LYS A 439 7.69 -30.20 -15.11
CA LYS A 439 8.83 -30.33 -16.02
C LYS A 439 9.11 -29.05 -16.81
N ALA A 440 8.06 -28.36 -17.25
CA ALA A 440 8.12 -27.23 -18.16
C ALA A 440 8.33 -25.89 -17.45
N ILE A 441 7.82 -25.74 -16.23
CA ILE A 441 7.77 -24.49 -15.48
C ILE A 441 8.49 -24.66 -14.13
N GLY A 442 8.20 -25.74 -13.42
CA GLY A 442 8.68 -26.03 -12.07
C GLY A 442 7.53 -26.24 -11.10
N LYS A 443 7.73 -25.87 -9.83
CA LYS A 443 6.70 -26.00 -8.80
C LYS A 443 5.57 -25.01 -9.09
N VAL A 444 4.35 -25.49 -9.29
CA VAL A 444 3.18 -24.64 -9.56
C VAL A 444 2.06 -24.87 -8.57
N THR A 445 1.19 -23.87 -8.41
CA THR A 445 -0.11 -24.01 -7.72
C THR A 445 -1.23 -23.67 -8.70
N MET A 446 -2.08 -24.65 -9.02
CA MET A 446 -3.23 -24.42 -9.90
C MET A 446 -4.28 -23.55 -9.19
N GLN A 447 -4.79 -22.53 -9.89
CA GLN A 447 -5.88 -21.70 -9.38
C GLN A 447 -6.80 -21.22 -10.50
N ARG A 448 -8.11 -21.17 -10.23
CA ARG A 448 -9.08 -20.58 -11.16
C ARG A 448 -9.02 -19.06 -11.08
N HIS A 449 -8.83 -18.39 -12.21
CA HIS A 449 -8.79 -16.92 -12.27
C HIS A 449 -9.34 -16.39 -13.60
N PRO A 450 -10.68 -16.35 -13.76
CA PRO A 450 -11.34 -16.02 -15.02
C PRO A 450 -10.89 -14.69 -15.63
N GLU A 451 -10.69 -13.65 -14.81
CA GLU A 451 -10.27 -12.33 -15.32
C GLU A 451 -8.91 -12.34 -16.01
N ARG A 452 -8.01 -13.27 -15.66
CA ARG A 452 -6.64 -13.31 -16.22
C ARG A 452 -6.58 -14.01 -17.56
N LEU A 453 -7.52 -14.91 -17.81
CA LEU A 453 -7.65 -15.67 -19.05
C LEU A 453 -8.81 -15.13 -19.91
N LYS A 454 -9.44 -14.03 -19.50
CA LYS A 454 -10.56 -13.39 -20.21
C LYS A 454 -10.20 -13.03 -21.65
N ASP A 455 -9.06 -12.36 -21.86
CA ASP A 455 -8.64 -11.96 -23.21
C ASP A 455 -8.30 -13.18 -24.07
N VAL A 456 -7.65 -14.19 -23.49
CA VAL A 456 -7.37 -15.45 -24.19
C VAL A 456 -8.66 -16.11 -24.65
N LYS A 457 -9.62 -16.26 -23.73
CA LYS A 457 -10.92 -16.86 -24.02
C LYS A 457 -11.67 -16.07 -25.10
N LEU A 458 -11.71 -14.74 -24.98
CA LEU A 458 -12.36 -13.87 -25.96
C LEU A 458 -11.74 -14.03 -27.35
N GLN A 459 -10.41 -14.01 -27.47
CA GLN A 459 -9.76 -14.17 -28.77
C GLN A 459 -9.96 -15.56 -29.37
N LEU A 460 -9.98 -16.62 -28.55
CA LEU A 460 -10.30 -17.96 -29.02
C LEU A 460 -11.76 -18.05 -29.51
N GLU A 461 -12.71 -17.44 -28.80
CA GLU A 461 -14.12 -17.37 -29.23
C GLU A 461 -14.27 -16.62 -30.56
N GLU A 462 -13.59 -15.47 -30.73
CA GLU A 462 -13.54 -14.73 -31.99
C GLU A 462 -12.92 -15.57 -33.12
N TYR A 463 -11.85 -16.30 -32.84
CA TYR A 463 -11.21 -17.19 -33.82
C TYR A 463 -12.15 -18.32 -34.25
N PHE A 464 -12.83 -18.98 -33.31
CA PHE A 464 -13.79 -20.04 -33.63
C PHE A 464 -15.03 -19.56 -34.38
N ARG A 465 -15.37 -18.26 -34.29
CA ARG A 465 -16.42 -17.64 -35.11
C ARG A 465 -15.93 -17.16 -36.49
N GLY A 466 -14.62 -17.13 -36.72
CA GLY A 466 -14.01 -16.59 -37.94
C GLY A 466 -13.82 -15.06 -37.92
N ASP A 467 -14.15 -14.38 -36.82
CA ASP A 467 -13.98 -12.93 -36.66
C ASP A 467 -12.50 -12.53 -36.55
N ARG A 468 -11.67 -13.46 -36.04
CA ARG A 468 -10.24 -13.26 -35.80
C ARG A 468 -9.40 -14.25 -36.60
N LYS A 469 -8.40 -13.72 -37.30
CA LYS A 469 -7.42 -14.51 -38.08
C LYS A 469 -6.04 -14.59 -37.42
N GLN A 470 -5.75 -13.71 -36.47
CA GLN A 470 -4.46 -13.62 -35.77
C GLN A 470 -4.66 -13.35 -34.28
N PHE A 471 -3.87 -14.03 -33.45
CA PHE A 471 -3.87 -13.82 -32.00
C PHE A 471 -2.92 -12.69 -31.61
N ASP A 472 -3.38 -11.81 -30.72
CA ASP A 472 -2.57 -10.82 -30.02
C ASP A 472 -2.52 -11.22 -28.54
N LEU A 473 -1.82 -12.32 -28.27
CA LEU A 473 -1.73 -12.91 -26.94
C LEU A 473 -0.26 -12.97 -26.51
N LYS A 474 -0.03 -12.64 -25.23
CA LYS A 474 1.26 -12.90 -24.62
C LYS A 474 1.42 -14.40 -24.36
N ILE A 475 2.42 -15.00 -24.98
CA ILE A 475 2.69 -16.44 -24.92
C ILE A 475 3.92 -16.71 -24.06
N ASP A 476 3.85 -17.72 -23.18
CA ASP A 476 4.98 -18.21 -22.41
C ASP A 476 5.47 -19.57 -22.94
N MET A 477 6.58 -19.55 -23.68
CA MET A 477 7.20 -20.74 -24.27
C MET A 477 8.35 -21.33 -23.44
N ARG A 478 8.54 -20.94 -22.16
CA ARG A 478 9.70 -21.38 -21.36
C ARG A 478 9.84 -22.90 -21.22
N GLY A 479 8.73 -23.63 -21.36
CA GLY A 479 8.70 -25.09 -21.31
C GLY A 479 9.33 -25.79 -22.52
N GLY A 480 9.66 -25.05 -23.58
CA GLY A 480 10.33 -25.59 -24.76
C GLY A 480 11.84 -25.48 -24.71
N THR A 481 12.53 -26.45 -25.31
CA THR A 481 13.95 -26.32 -25.65
C THR A 481 14.15 -25.18 -26.65
N GLU A 482 15.38 -24.69 -26.78
CA GLU A 482 15.73 -23.66 -27.79
C GLU A 482 15.22 -24.01 -29.19
N PHE A 483 15.52 -25.24 -29.66
CA PHE A 483 15.03 -25.73 -30.95
C PHE A 483 13.49 -25.80 -31.03
N GLN A 484 12.80 -26.20 -29.96
CA GLN A 484 11.34 -26.21 -29.97
C GLN A 484 10.77 -24.80 -30.09
N ARG A 485 11.34 -23.83 -29.37
CA ARG A 485 10.91 -22.43 -29.44
C ARG A 485 11.14 -21.83 -30.83
N GLU A 486 12.27 -22.13 -31.47
CA GLU A 486 12.53 -21.76 -32.88
C GLU A 486 11.43 -22.29 -33.81
N VAL A 487 11.11 -23.59 -33.71
CA VAL A 487 10.06 -24.22 -34.51
C VAL A 487 8.70 -23.60 -34.24
N TRP A 488 8.31 -23.46 -32.97
CA TRP A 488 7.02 -22.89 -32.59
C TRP A 488 6.85 -21.44 -33.06
N THR A 489 7.94 -20.66 -33.06
CA THR A 489 7.94 -19.30 -33.59
C THR A 489 7.70 -19.32 -35.10
N ALA A 490 8.40 -20.18 -35.84
CA ALA A 490 8.19 -20.33 -37.29
C ALA A 490 6.79 -20.85 -37.65
N LEU A 491 6.12 -21.59 -36.77
CA LEU A 491 4.72 -21.99 -36.99
C LEU A 491 3.77 -20.80 -36.96
N CYS A 492 4.03 -19.77 -36.15
CA CYS A 492 3.19 -18.58 -36.06
C CYS A 492 3.18 -17.76 -37.36
N ASP A 493 4.19 -17.96 -38.22
CA ASP A 493 4.29 -17.29 -39.53
C ASP A 493 3.39 -17.93 -40.60
N ILE A 494 2.80 -19.10 -40.34
CA ILE A 494 1.88 -19.75 -41.28
C ILE A 494 0.55 -18.96 -41.29
N PRO A 495 0.12 -18.36 -42.42
CA PRO A 495 -1.10 -17.57 -42.47
C PRO A 495 -2.38 -18.37 -42.18
N TYR A 496 -3.45 -17.67 -41.80
CA TYR A 496 -4.79 -18.25 -41.63
C TYR A 496 -5.32 -18.78 -42.97
N GLY A 497 -5.76 -20.03 -43.00
CA GLY A 497 -6.28 -20.68 -44.22
C GLY A 497 -5.20 -21.28 -45.13
N GLU A 498 -3.92 -21.14 -44.75
CA GLU A 498 -2.80 -21.73 -45.49
C GLU A 498 -2.24 -22.96 -44.78
N THR A 499 -1.64 -23.87 -45.55
CA THR A 499 -0.95 -25.05 -45.02
C THR A 499 0.47 -25.14 -45.55
N CYS A 500 1.36 -25.73 -44.77
CA CYS A 500 2.75 -25.94 -45.17
C CYS A 500 3.21 -27.36 -44.84
N SER A 501 4.36 -27.76 -45.38
CA SER A 501 4.94 -29.08 -45.09
C SER A 501 5.92 -29.00 -43.92
N TYR A 502 6.15 -30.12 -43.24
CA TYR A 502 7.23 -30.22 -42.24
C TYR A 502 8.60 -29.81 -42.80
N LYS A 503 8.82 -30.00 -44.12
CA LYS A 503 10.05 -29.58 -44.80
C LYS A 503 10.16 -28.06 -44.89
N HIS A 504 9.06 -27.36 -45.21
CA HIS A 504 9.04 -25.90 -45.23
C HIS A 504 9.41 -25.30 -43.88
N ILE A 505 8.88 -25.85 -42.77
CA ILE A 505 9.26 -25.37 -41.43
C ILE A 505 10.72 -25.70 -41.12
N ALA A 506 11.22 -26.88 -41.50
CA ALA A 506 12.63 -27.22 -41.34
C ALA A 506 13.56 -26.26 -42.10
N GLU A 507 13.16 -25.79 -43.28
CA GLU A 507 13.86 -24.77 -44.06
C GLU A 507 13.77 -23.39 -43.39
N ALA A 508 12.59 -23.00 -42.90
CA ALA A 508 12.37 -21.72 -42.22
C ALA A 508 13.24 -21.55 -40.96
N VAL A 509 13.45 -22.63 -40.19
CA VAL A 509 14.37 -22.61 -39.02
C VAL A 509 15.84 -22.83 -39.38
N GLY A 510 16.19 -22.84 -40.68
CA GLY A 510 17.57 -22.99 -41.16
C GLY A 510 18.15 -24.41 -41.01
N ARG A 511 17.31 -25.43 -40.78
CA ARG A 511 17.73 -26.83 -40.55
C ARG A 511 16.98 -27.80 -41.49
N PRO A 512 17.19 -27.75 -42.82
CA PRO A 512 16.40 -28.49 -43.81
C PRO A 512 16.42 -30.02 -43.64
N LYS A 513 17.46 -30.58 -42.99
CA LYS A 513 17.56 -32.02 -42.69
C LYS A 513 16.78 -32.44 -41.43
N ALA A 514 16.23 -31.50 -40.65
CA ALA A 514 15.62 -31.75 -39.34
C ALA A 514 14.11 -32.03 -39.38
N VAL A 515 13.54 -32.41 -40.53
CA VAL A 515 12.08 -32.61 -40.73
C VAL A 515 11.44 -33.49 -39.65
N ARG A 516 12.07 -34.61 -39.28
CA ARG A 516 11.56 -35.50 -38.22
C ARG A 516 11.58 -34.83 -36.84
N ALA A 517 12.61 -34.03 -36.55
CA ALA A 517 12.72 -33.29 -35.29
C ALA A 517 11.67 -32.17 -35.22
N VAL A 518 11.39 -31.49 -36.34
CA VAL A 518 10.27 -30.54 -36.47
C VAL A 518 8.93 -31.23 -36.17
N GLY A 519 8.71 -32.44 -36.71
CA GLY A 519 7.54 -33.25 -36.37
C GLY A 519 7.41 -33.52 -34.87
N GLY A 520 8.52 -33.84 -34.22
CA GLY A 520 8.57 -34.00 -32.76
C GLY A 520 8.29 -32.71 -31.98
N ALA A 521 8.76 -31.56 -32.47
CA ALA A 521 8.49 -30.25 -31.88
C ALA A 521 7.01 -29.84 -32.03
N ASN A 522 6.40 -30.09 -33.20
CA ASN A 522 4.96 -29.89 -33.42
C ASN A 522 4.10 -30.73 -32.48
N ASN A 523 4.46 -31.99 -32.27
CA ASN A 523 3.73 -32.89 -31.36
C ASN A 523 3.84 -32.47 -29.89
N ARG A 524 4.86 -31.69 -29.54
CA ARG A 524 5.09 -31.18 -28.18
C ARG A 524 4.68 -29.71 -28.03
N ASN A 525 4.00 -29.14 -29.02
CA ASN A 525 3.45 -27.79 -28.93
C ASN A 525 2.43 -27.73 -27.77
N PRO A 526 2.70 -26.96 -26.70
CA PRO A 526 1.78 -26.86 -25.57
C PRO A 526 0.57 -25.97 -25.89
N LEU A 527 0.60 -25.22 -27.00
CA LEU A 527 -0.41 -24.21 -27.35
C LEU A 527 -1.02 -24.50 -28.71
N PRO A 528 -1.72 -25.63 -28.88
CA PRO A 528 -2.48 -25.89 -30.11
C PRO A 528 -3.47 -24.74 -30.39
N VAL A 529 -3.84 -24.56 -31.66
CA VAL A 529 -4.69 -23.47 -32.18
C VAL A 529 -3.96 -22.12 -32.21
N VAL A 530 -3.42 -21.66 -31.08
CA VAL A 530 -2.71 -20.37 -30.98
C VAL A 530 -1.36 -20.43 -31.70
N ILE A 531 -0.59 -21.51 -31.48
CA ILE A 531 0.57 -21.87 -32.30
C ILE A 531 0.05 -22.92 -33.31
N PRO A 532 -0.09 -22.56 -34.61
CA PRO A 532 -1.00 -23.26 -35.53
C PRO A 532 -0.36 -24.53 -36.12
N CYS A 533 0.03 -25.48 -35.27
CA CYS A 533 0.62 -26.75 -35.70
C CYS A 533 -0.34 -27.64 -36.51
N HIS A 534 -1.66 -27.36 -36.49
CA HIS A 534 -2.66 -28.02 -37.36
C HIS A 534 -2.48 -27.67 -38.84
N ARG A 535 -1.86 -26.53 -39.16
CA ARG A 535 -1.58 -26.10 -40.55
C ARG A 535 -0.41 -26.84 -41.20
N VAL A 536 0.34 -27.63 -40.43
CA VAL A 536 1.47 -28.42 -40.95
C VAL A 536 1.01 -29.81 -41.39
N ILE A 537 1.15 -30.10 -42.69
CA ILE A 537 0.69 -31.34 -43.32
C ILE A 537 1.86 -32.11 -43.96
N GLY A 538 1.60 -33.35 -44.40
CA GLY A 538 2.58 -34.16 -45.11
C GLY A 538 2.93 -33.56 -46.47
N ALA A 539 4.13 -33.84 -46.99
CA ALA A 539 4.59 -33.28 -48.27
C ALA A 539 3.68 -33.61 -49.47
N GLY A 540 2.90 -34.69 -49.40
CA GLY A 540 1.90 -35.07 -50.40
C GLY A 540 0.48 -34.56 -50.11
N GLY A 541 0.31 -33.58 -49.22
CA GLY A 541 -1.01 -33.05 -48.83
C GLY A 541 -1.75 -33.87 -47.77
N ALA A 542 -1.21 -35.02 -47.37
CA ALA A 542 -1.85 -35.90 -46.38
C ALA A 542 -1.88 -35.26 -44.97
N LEU A 543 -3.04 -35.34 -44.31
CA LEU A 543 -3.17 -34.99 -42.89
C LEU A 543 -2.43 -36.03 -42.03
N VAL A 544 -1.29 -35.63 -41.48
CA VAL A 544 -0.48 -36.49 -40.60
C VAL A 544 -0.20 -35.79 -39.28
N GLY A 545 -0.39 -36.52 -38.17
CA GLY A 545 -0.02 -36.12 -36.81
C GLY A 545 -0.69 -34.84 -36.28
N TYR A 546 -1.33 -34.93 -35.11
CA TYR A 546 -1.77 -33.76 -34.35
C TYR A 546 -1.97 -34.13 -32.88
N GLY A 547 -1.54 -33.27 -31.96
CA GLY A 547 -1.63 -33.54 -30.52
C GLY A 547 -3.06 -33.78 -30.03
N GLY A 548 -4.05 -33.10 -30.64
CA GLY A 548 -5.48 -33.32 -30.38
C GLY A 548 -6.16 -34.40 -31.24
N GLY A 549 -5.40 -35.14 -32.06
CA GLY A 549 -5.92 -36.13 -32.99
C GLY A 549 -6.37 -35.56 -34.35
N LEU A 550 -6.45 -36.44 -35.36
CA LEU A 550 -6.70 -36.02 -36.75
C LEU A 550 -8.09 -35.42 -36.96
N GLY A 551 -9.11 -35.85 -36.22
CA GLY A 551 -10.46 -35.29 -36.33
C GLY A 551 -10.55 -33.82 -35.89
N ILE A 552 -9.78 -33.42 -34.87
CA ILE A 552 -9.69 -32.00 -34.47
C ILE A 552 -8.92 -31.20 -35.53
N LYS A 553 -7.83 -31.78 -36.06
CA LYS A 553 -7.03 -31.15 -37.12
C LYS A 553 -7.88 -30.81 -38.34
N GLU A 554 -8.71 -31.75 -38.80
CA GLU A 554 -9.61 -31.56 -39.93
C GLU A 554 -10.63 -30.44 -39.66
N LYS A 555 -11.29 -30.46 -38.49
CA LYS A 555 -12.21 -29.39 -38.07
C LYS A 555 -11.55 -28.00 -38.06
N LEU A 556 -10.35 -27.90 -37.51
CA LEU A 556 -9.62 -26.62 -37.47
C LEU A 556 -9.29 -26.12 -38.87
N LEU A 557 -8.85 -26.98 -39.79
CA LEU A 557 -8.60 -26.59 -41.17
C LEU A 557 -9.88 -26.16 -41.89
N SER A 558 -11.00 -26.87 -41.67
CA SER A 558 -12.31 -26.50 -42.21
C SER A 558 -12.85 -25.18 -41.67
N LEU A 559 -12.51 -24.79 -40.43
CA LEU A 559 -12.86 -23.48 -39.88
C LEU A 559 -12.07 -22.34 -40.55
N GLU A 560 -10.90 -22.66 -41.11
CA GLU A 560 -10.01 -21.68 -41.74
C GLU A 560 -10.21 -21.52 -43.24
N THR A 561 -11.06 -22.37 -43.85
CA THR A 561 -11.43 -22.33 -45.27
C THR A 561 -12.78 -21.68 -45.45
#